data_AF-A0A935ENZ0-F1
#
_entry.id   AF-A0A935ENZ0-F1
#
_cell.length_a   1.000
_cell.length_b   1.000
_cell.length_c   1.000
_cell.angle_alpha   90.00
_cell.angle_beta   90.00
_cell.angle_gamma   90.00
#
_symmetry.space_group_name_H-M   'P 1'
#
loop_
_entity.id
_entity.type
_entity.pdbx_description
1 polymer ?
#
loop_
_entity_poly.entity_id
_entity_poly.type
_entity_poly.pdbx_seq_one_letter_code
_entity_poly.pdbx_strand_id
1 'polypeptide(L)'
;MNDAVPPQRPLGPATAAGETGTGIADPPLPFTGGRIPASEDERKLVERRVMTQFFVAPALSMAALVAGFQLGRPHLTALGVIGLGLGALWIGALAVGERRLMFMRGGMMVRREYRYFVYEGLAAVPYGLAVLVCGACLVAPALLFLGGTSLEQMRAAVLARPSVALIPLGTVLLFHGMGFLIGFVHRGGSKWQRAFGMLIDAPARLGGLILIAWAAALLAIGGVEWLRPGLFDQWFRSIFGHPWPYR
;
A
#
# COMPACT_ATOMS: atom_id res chain seq x y z
N MET A 1 -6.95 -61.31 23.38
CA MET A 1 -7.52 -59.96 23.50
C MET A 1 -6.61 -59.20 24.44
N ASN A 2 -5.78 -58.30 23.90
CA ASN A 2 -4.89 -57.45 24.70
C ASN A 2 -5.54 -56.05 24.77
N ASP A 3 -6.12 -55.73 25.91
CA ASP A 3 -6.57 -54.37 26.24
C ASP A 3 -5.34 -53.53 26.58
N ALA A 4 -4.79 -52.86 25.55
CA ALA A 4 -3.75 -51.87 25.75
C ALA A 4 -4.36 -50.57 26.28
N VAL A 5 -4.26 -50.37 27.60
CA VAL A 5 -4.49 -49.08 28.26
C VAL A 5 -3.53 -48.05 27.64
N PRO A 6 -4.00 -46.92 27.11
CA PRO A 6 -3.11 -45.91 26.57
C PRO A 6 -2.29 -45.27 27.71
N PRO A 7 -1.00 -44.95 27.49
CA PRO A 7 -0.18 -44.33 28.53
C PRO A 7 -0.74 -42.94 28.87
N GLN A 8 -1.17 -42.76 30.11
CA GLN A 8 -1.48 -41.45 30.66
C GLN A 8 -0.21 -40.60 30.63
N ARG A 9 -0.22 -39.51 29.85
CA ARG A 9 0.80 -38.46 29.96
C ARG A 9 0.78 -37.91 31.38
N PRO A 10 1.95 -37.66 32.00
CA PRO A 10 1.99 -36.97 33.30
C PRO A 10 1.31 -35.62 33.15
N LEU A 11 0.33 -35.33 34.02
CA LEU A 11 -0.18 -33.98 34.23
C LEU A 11 0.98 -33.17 34.81
N GLY A 12 1.70 -32.46 33.94
CA GLY A 12 2.63 -31.41 34.33
C GLY A 12 1.88 -30.31 35.11
N PRO A 13 2.57 -29.56 35.97
CA PRO A 13 1.95 -28.61 36.87
C PRO A 13 1.14 -27.57 36.08
N ALA A 14 -0.09 -27.33 36.52
CA ALA A 14 -0.96 -26.29 36.02
C ALA A 14 -0.24 -24.94 36.11
N THR A 15 0.25 -24.45 34.98
CA THR A 15 0.77 -23.09 34.85
C THR A 15 -0.40 -22.18 34.52
N ALA A 16 -1.01 -21.65 35.59
CA ALA A 16 -1.56 -20.30 35.51
C ALA A 16 -0.41 -19.34 35.16
N ALA A 17 -0.74 -18.32 34.35
CA ALA A 17 0.12 -17.23 33.87
C ALA A 17 0.82 -17.45 32.51
N GLY A 18 0.32 -16.69 31.52
CA GLY A 18 1.14 -16.00 30.53
C GLY A 18 2.06 -16.86 29.68
N GLU A 19 1.51 -17.54 28.66
CA GLU A 19 2.31 -17.91 27.50
C GLU A 19 2.73 -16.64 26.75
N THR A 20 3.86 -16.08 27.17
CA THR A 20 4.76 -15.29 26.35
C THR A 20 5.20 -16.18 25.19
N GLY A 21 4.39 -16.23 24.13
CA GLY A 21 4.77 -16.84 22.87
C GLY A 21 6.11 -16.24 22.45
N THR A 22 7.13 -17.09 22.34
CA THR A 22 8.49 -16.75 21.92
C THR A 22 8.43 -15.79 20.73
N GLY A 23 8.70 -14.53 21.02
CA GLY A 23 8.62 -13.46 20.04
C GLY A 23 9.67 -13.69 18.98
N ILE A 24 9.24 -14.13 17.80
CA ILE A 24 9.98 -13.78 16.59
C ILE A 24 10.02 -12.25 16.63
N ALA A 25 11.21 -11.70 16.85
CA ALA A 25 11.41 -10.26 16.82
C ALA A 25 10.82 -9.77 15.50
N ASP A 26 9.87 -8.85 15.61
CA ASP A 26 9.30 -8.19 14.45
C ASP A 26 10.47 -7.71 13.60
N PRO A 27 10.70 -8.25 12.37
CA PRO A 27 11.76 -7.73 11.52
C PRO A 27 11.55 -6.23 11.37
N PRO A 28 12.60 -5.39 11.41
CA PRO A 28 12.44 -3.94 11.37
C PRO A 28 11.68 -3.58 10.09
N LEU A 29 10.42 -3.20 10.27
CA LEU A 29 9.54 -2.72 9.21
C LEU A 29 9.34 -1.24 9.44
N PRO A 30 8.99 -0.47 8.39
CA PRO A 30 8.73 0.95 8.55
C PRO A 30 7.38 1.19 9.27
N PHE A 31 6.66 0.13 9.65
CA PHE A 31 5.43 0.13 10.43
C PHE A 31 5.58 -0.75 11.67
N THR A 32 5.45 -0.13 12.82
CA THR A 32 5.40 -0.74 14.14
C THR A 32 3.96 -0.65 14.68
N GLY A 33 3.53 -1.60 15.52
CA GLY A 33 2.20 -1.56 16.16
C GLY A 33 1.06 -2.37 15.52
N GLY A 34 1.34 -3.27 14.57
CA GLY A 34 0.35 -4.24 14.08
C GLY A 34 -0.03 -5.28 15.14
N ARG A 35 -1.29 -5.75 15.15
CA ARG A 35 -1.74 -6.84 16.03
C ARG A 35 -2.07 -8.11 15.24
N ILE A 36 -1.99 -9.26 15.91
CA ILE A 36 -2.57 -10.50 15.40
C ILE A 36 -4.10 -10.49 15.55
N PRO A 37 -4.84 -11.28 14.76
CA PRO A 37 -6.27 -11.51 14.96
C PRO A 37 -6.57 -11.97 16.39
N ALA A 38 -7.64 -11.46 16.98
CA ALA A 38 -8.02 -11.72 18.37
C ALA A 38 -8.84 -13.01 18.54
N SER A 39 -9.45 -13.50 17.46
CA SER A 39 -10.25 -14.72 17.43
C SER A 39 -10.01 -15.52 16.16
N GLU A 40 -10.41 -16.79 16.17
CA GLU A 40 -10.36 -17.67 15.01
C GLU A 40 -11.24 -17.16 13.86
N ASP A 41 -12.39 -16.58 14.16
CA ASP A 41 -13.29 -16.01 13.14
C ASP A 41 -12.68 -14.76 12.50
N GLU A 42 -12.05 -13.89 13.30
CA GLU A 42 -11.31 -12.75 12.77
C GLU A 42 -10.11 -13.22 11.94
N ARG A 43 -9.41 -14.28 12.36
CA ARG A 43 -8.32 -14.87 11.58
C ARG A 43 -8.80 -15.31 10.21
N LYS A 44 -9.89 -16.08 10.12
CA LYS A 44 -10.47 -16.54 8.85
C LYS A 44 -10.90 -15.37 7.95
N LEU A 45 -11.48 -14.32 8.54
CA LEU A 45 -11.85 -13.11 7.79
C LEU A 45 -10.63 -12.41 7.21
N VAL A 46 -9.61 -12.17 8.03
CA VAL A 46 -8.37 -11.51 7.63
C VAL A 46 -7.64 -12.36 6.58
N GLU A 47 -7.53 -13.66 6.78
CA GLU A 47 -6.96 -14.61 5.83
C GLU A 47 -7.66 -14.53 4.47
N ARG A 48 -8.99 -14.68 4.44
CA ARG A 48 -9.76 -14.62 3.21
C ARG A 48 -9.54 -13.30 2.48
N ARG A 49 -9.56 -12.18 3.21
CA ARG A 49 -9.35 -10.85 2.62
C ARG A 49 -7.94 -10.71 2.06
N VAL A 50 -6.93 -11.05 2.86
CA VAL A 50 -5.53 -10.93 2.44
C VAL A 50 -5.24 -11.83 1.24
N MET A 51 -5.70 -13.08 1.26
CA MET A 51 -5.57 -14.00 0.13
C MET A 51 -6.27 -13.47 -1.12
N THR A 52 -7.49 -12.98 -0.98
CA THR A 52 -8.26 -12.45 -2.12
C THR A 52 -7.60 -11.19 -2.71
N GLN A 53 -7.20 -10.26 -1.85
CA GLN A 53 -6.77 -8.90 -2.23
C GLN A 53 -5.31 -8.81 -2.64
N PHE A 54 -4.42 -9.57 -2.00
CA PHE A 54 -2.97 -9.48 -2.23
C PHE A 54 -2.40 -10.65 -3.03
N PHE A 55 -3.15 -11.74 -3.20
CA PHE A 55 -2.68 -12.91 -3.94
C PHE A 55 -3.58 -13.24 -5.14
N VAL A 56 -4.83 -13.63 -4.93
CA VAL A 56 -5.70 -14.14 -6.00
C VAL A 56 -6.02 -13.05 -7.04
N ALA A 57 -6.59 -11.93 -6.61
CA ALA A 57 -6.97 -10.87 -7.56
C ALA A 57 -5.74 -10.27 -8.28
N PRO A 58 -4.61 -9.96 -7.61
CA PRO A 58 -3.41 -9.51 -8.29
C PRO A 58 -2.82 -10.57 -9.23
N ALA A 59 -2.80 -11.85 -8.85
CA ALA A 59 -2.28 -12.92 -9.70
C ALA A 59 -3.11 -13.09 -10.98
N LEU A 60 -4.44 -13.10 -10.87
CA LEU A 60 -5.32 -13.16 -12.03
C LEU A 60 -5.16 -11.93 -12.94
N SER A 61 -5.10 -10.74 -12.34
CA SER A 61 -4.92 -9.48 -13.07
C SER A 61 -3.56 -9.43 -13.78
N MET A 62 -2.50 -9.88 -13.11
CA MET A 62 -1.17 -9.98 -13.68
C MET A 62 -1.09 -11.06 -14.76
N ALA A 63 -1.75 -12.21 -14.58
CA ALA A 63 -1.83 -13.24 -15.60
C ALA A 63 -2.53 -12.72 -16.87
N ALA A 64 -3.63 -11.98 -16.73
CA ALA A 64 -4.27 -11.31 -17.85
C ALA A 64 -3.35 -10.27 -18.51
N LEU A 65 -2.66 -9.45 -17.70
CA LEU A 65 -1.70 -8.46 -18.20
C LEU A 65 -0.58 -9.11 -19.03
N VAL A 66 0.09 -10.12 -18.46
CA VAL A 66 1.21 -10.82 -19.08
C VAL A 66 0.74 -11.62 -20.30
N ALA A 67 -0.37 -12.34 -20.21
CA ALA A 67 -0.92 -13.08 -21.34
C ALA A 67 -1.34 -12.13 -22.48
N GLY A 68 -1.98 -11.00 -22.17
CA GLY A 68 -2.34 -9.98 -23.14
C GLY A 68 -1.12 -9.43 -23.86
N PHE A 69 -0.06 -9.14 -23.12
CA PHE A 69 1.21 -8.67 -23.69
C PHE A 69 1.84 -9.73 -24.62
N GLN A 70 1.99 -10.97 -24.13
CA GLN A 70 2.64 -12.05 -24.89
C GLN A 70 1.85 -12.47 -26.13
N LEU A 71 0.52 -12.40 -26.09
CA LEU A 71 -0.35 -12.76 -27.21
C LEU A 71 -0.62 -11.58 -28.17
N GLY A 72 -0.05 -10.40 -27.93
CA GLY A 72 -0.33 -9.21 -28.73
C GLY A 72 -1.80 -8.76 -28.65
N ARG A 73 -2.49 -9.05 -27.54
CA ARG A 73 -3.90 -8.70 -27.30
C ARG A 73 -3.99 -7.54 -26.31
N PRO A 74 -3.91 -6.28 -26.77
CA PRO A 74 -3.80 -5.13 -25.86
C PRO A 74 -5.05 -4.90 -25.00
N HIS A 75 -6.24 -5.32 -25.47
CA HIS A 75 -7.45 -5.30 -24.63
C HIS A 75 -7.33 -6.21 -23.41
N LEU A 76 -6.68 -7.37 -23.54
CA LEU A 76 -6.46 -8.27 -22.42
C LEU A 76 -5.43 -7.69 -21.44
N THR A 77 -4.41 -7.00 -21.95
CA THR A 77 -3.47 -6.23 -21.12
C THR A 77 -4.19 -5.15 -20.31
N ALA A 78 -5.07 -4.38 -20.97
CA ALA A 78 -5.87 -3.34 -20.32
C ALA A 78 -6.81 -3.91 -19.26
N LEU A 79 -7.44 -5.08 -19.50
CA LEU A 79 -8.24 -5.77 -18.49
C LEU A 79 -7.41 -6.16 -17.25
N GLY A 80 -6.17 -6.64 -17.46
CA GLY A 80 -5.25 -6.90 -16.35
C GLY A 80 -4.92 -5.64 -15.54
N VAL A 81 -4.64 -4.51 -16.21
CA VAL A 81 -4.40 -3.22 -15.55
C VAL A 81 -5.64 -2.74 -14.78
N ILE A 82 -6.83 -2.88 -15.36
CA ILE A 82 -8.10 -2.55 -14.68
C ILE A 82 -8.29 -3.43 -13.44
N GLY A 83 -8.03 -4.74 -13.54
CA GLY A 83 -8.12 -5.65 -12.40
C GLY A 83 -7.21 -5.23 -11.25
N LEU A 84 -5.95 -4.87 -11.54
CA LEU A 84 -5.01 -4.33 -10.54
C LEU A 84 -5.52 -3.02 -9.94
N GLY A 85 -6.02 -2.11 -10.79
CA GLY A 85 -6.54 -0.82 -10.36
C GLY A 85 -7.80 -0.92 -9.48
N LEU A 86 -8.76 -1.78 -9.85
CA LEU A 86 -9.95 -2.07 -9.06
C LEU A 86 -9.59 -2.76 -7.74
N GLY A 87 -8.61 -3.65 -7.74
CA GLY A 87 -8.07 -4.26 -6.53
C GLY A 87 -7.50 -3.22 -5.56
N ALA A 88 -6.68 -2.29 -6.08
CA ALA A 88 -6.19 -1.17 -5.30
C ALA A 88 -7.33 -0.28 -4.78
N LEU A 89 -8.31 0.07 -5.63
CA LEU A 89 -9.47 0.85 -5.20
C LEU A 89 -10.25 0.18 -4.06
N TRP A 90 -10.47 -1.13 -4.15
CA TRP A 90 -11.11 -1.90 -3.10
C TRP A 90 -10.28 -1.86 -1.80
N ILE A 91 -9.00 -2.21 -1.87
CA ILE A 91 -8.10 -2.20 -0.69
C ILE A 91 -8.11 -0.82 -0.02
N GLY A 92 -7.96 0.24 -0.82
CA GLY A 92 -7.94 1.61 -0.32
C GLY A 92 -9.26 2.03 0.31
N ALA A 93 -10.40 1.69 -0.30
CA ALA A 93 -11.73 1.98 0.24
C ALA A 93 -11.97 1.29 1.60
N LEU A 94 -11.58 0.02 1.72
CA LEU A 94 -11.66 -0.70 3.00
C LEU A 94 -10.72 -0.11 4.04
N ALA A 95 -9.50 0.26 3.65
CA ALA A 95 -8.54 0.87 4.55
C ALA A 95 -9.07 2.18 5.14
N VAL A 96 -9.73 3.01 4.33
CA VAL A 96 -10.38 4.25 4.78
C VAL A 96 -11.60 3.96 5.65
N GLY A 97 -12.51 3.09 5.18
CA GLY A 97 -13.78 2.82 5.86
C GLY A 97 -13.61 2.10 7.20
N GLU A 98 -12.72 1.11 7.26
CA GLU A 98 -12.48 0.31 8.46
C GLU A 98 -11.37 0.89 9.34
N ARG A 99 -10.53 1.79 8.79
CA ARG A 99 -9.30 2.29 9.44
C ARG A 99 -8.33 1.16 9.80
N ARG A 100 -8.24 0.16 8.92
CA ARG A 100 -7.40 -1.04 9.08
C ARG A 100 -6.67 -1.37 7.80
N LEU A 101 -5.41 -1.76 7.92
CA LEU A 101 -4.67 -2.45 6.87
C LEU A 101 -4.36 -3.87 7.33
N MET A 102 -4.52 -4.84 6.43
CA MET A 102 -4.35 -6.26 6.73
C MET A 102 -3.25 -6.83 5.86
N PHE A 103 -2.29 -7.54 6.45
CA PHE A 103 -1.16 -8.12 5.73
C PHE A 103 -0.85 -9.53 6.22
N MET A 104 -0.18 -10.30 5.38
CA MET A 104 0.51 -11.52 5.76
C MET A 104 1.98 -11.18 6.00
N ARG A 105 2.52 -11.59 7.15
CA ARG A 105 3.93 -11.40 7.52
C ARG A 105 4.53 -12.75 7.89
N GLY A 106 5.75 -13.01 7.44
CA GLY A 106 6.50 -14.22 7.70
C GLY A 106 7.65 -14.33 6.73
N GLY A 107 8.72 -15.03 7.11
CA GLY A 107 9.82 -15.28 6.19
C GLY A 107 9.32 -16.22 5.08
N MET A 108 8.96 -15.69 3.92
CA MET A 108 8.37 -16.47 2.83
C MET A 108 9.20 -17.70 2.42
N MET A 109 10.50 -17.67 2.71
CA MET A 109 11.48 -18.64 2.21
C MET A 109 12.08 -19.57 3.26
N VAL A 110 12.07 -19.24 4.57
CA VAL A 110 12.98 -19.90 5.54
C VAL A 110 12.27 -20.64 6.67
N ARG A 111 11.08 -20.20 7.08
CA ARG A 111 10.27 -20.88 8.10
C ARG A 111 8.82 -20.70 7.70
N ARG A 112 8.07 -21.80 7.51
CA ARG A 112 6.64 -21.82 7.12
C ARG A 112 5.70 -21.21 8.18
N GLU A 113 6.14 -20.21 8.92
CA GLU A 113 5.39 -19.50 9.94
C GLU A 113 4.96 -18.15 9.35
N TYR A 114 3.78 -18.16 8.73
CA TYR A 114 3.11 -16.93 8.35
C TYR A 114 2.10 -16.56 9.41
N ARG A 115 2.04 -15.26 9.74
CA ARG A 115 1.07 -14.69 10.64
C ARG A 115 0.35 -13.55 9.92
N TYR A 116 -0.95 -13.47 10.12
CA TYR A 116 -1.75 -12.34 9.68
C TYR A 116 -1.60 -11.20 10.68
N PHE A 117 -1.44 -9.98 10.17
CA PHE A 117 -1.35 -8.77 10.97
C PHE A 117 -2.40 -7.76 10.53
N VAL A 118 -2.99 -7.09 11.52
CA VAL A 118 -3.96 -6.01 11.36
C VAL A 118 -3.33 -4.75 11.94
N TYR A 119 -3.07 -3.77 11.09
CA TYR A 119 -2.62 -2.43 11.46
C TYR A 119 -3.83 -1.53 11.56
N GLU A 120 -4.18 -1.11 12.77
CA GLU A 120 -5.35 -0.28 13.03
C GLU A 120 -4.93 1.15 13.38
N GLY A 121 -5.76 2.11 12.99
CA GLY A 121 -5.64 3.49 13.46
C GLY A 121 -5.76 4.51 12.35
N LEU A 122 -5.58 5.78 12.73
CA LEU A 122 -5.76 6.91 11.81
C LEU A 122 -4.79 6.88 10.63
N ALA A 123 -3.59 6.29 10.78
CA ALA A 123 -2.65 6.13 9.67
C ALA A 123 -3.17 5.24 8.53
N ALA A 124 -4.12 4.33 8.79
CA ALA A 124 -4.71 3.51 7.73
C ALA A 124 -5.48 4.35 6.70
N VAL A 125 -6.03 5.50 7.11
CA VAL A 125 -6.81 6.39 6.23
C VAL A 125 -5.93 7.00 5.14
N PRO A 126 -4.84 7.74 5.43
CA PRO A 126 -3.99 8.29 4.39
C PRO A 126 -3.34 7.18 3.54
N TYR A 127 -2.94 6.04 4.11
CA TYR A 127 -2.49 4.91 3.27
C TYR A 127 -3.59 4.44 2.31
N GLY A 128 -4.82 4.29 2.80
CA GLY A 128 -5.96 3.94 1.96
C GLY A 128 -6.22 4.94 0.85
N LEU A 129 -6.13 6.24 1.14
CA LEU A 129 -6.24 7.31 0.14
C LEU A 129 -5.12 7.26 -0.91
N ALA A 130 -3.88 7.01 -0.50
CA ALA A 130 -2.77 6.83 -1.44
C ALA A 130 -3.03 5.65 -2.40
N VAL A 131 -3.50 4.53 -1.87
CA VAL A 131 -3.83 3.33 -2.66
C VAL A 131 -5.03 3.60 -3.59
N LEU A 132 -6.04 4.36 -3.14
CA LEU A 132 -7.17 4.79 -3.98
C LEU A 132 -6.69 5.60 -5.19
N VAL A 133 -5.79 6.57 -4.98
CA VAL A 133 -5.24 7.38 -6.07
C VAL A 133 -4.45 6.52 -7.05
N CYS A 134 -3.58 5.62 -6.56
CA CYS A 134 -2.87 4.67 -7.41
C CYS A 134 -3.84 3.81 -8.23
N GLY A 135 -4.90 3.30 -7.61
CA GLY A 135 -5.93 2.51 -8.30
C GLY A 135 -6.62 3.31 -9.41
N ALA A 136 -7.01 4.56 -9.14
CA ALA A 136 -7.60 5.45 -10.14
C ALA A 136 -6.62 5.73 -11.30
N CYS A 137 -5.34 5.93 -11.01
CA CYS A 137 -4.28 6.13 -12.01
C CYS A 137 -4.01 4.90 -12.89
N LEU A 138 -4.41 3.70 -12.47
CA LEU A 138 -4.36 2.51 -13.30
C LEU A 138 -5.65 2.36 -14.12
N VAL A 139 -6.81 2.50 -13.48
CA VAL A 139 -8.12 2.29 -14.14
C VAL A 139 -8.37 3.34 -15.21
N ALA A 140 -8.15 4.63 -14.91
CA ALA A 140 -8.49 5.72 -15.83
C ALA A 140 -7.81 5.60 -17.21
N PRO A 141 -6.47 5.49 -17.33
CA PRO A 141 -5.84 5.34 -18.65
C PRO A 141 -6.21 4.02 -19.34
N ALA A 142 -6.42 2.94 -18.59
CA ALA A 142 -6.86 1.67 -19.17
C ALA A 142 -8.28 1.76 -19.76
N LEU A 143 -9.19 2.50 -19.11
CA LEU A 143 -10.52 2.77 -19.65
C LEU A 143 -10.47 3.68 -20.87
N LEU A 144 -9.63 4.71 -20.87
CA LEU A 144 -9.42 5.55 -22.06
C LEU A 144 -8.88 4.74 -23.24
N PHE A 145 -8.00 3.76 -22.98
CA PHE A 145 -7.46 2.86 -23.99
C PHE A 145 -8.56 1.99 -24.59
N LEU A 146 -9.37 1.37 -23.73
CA LEU A 146 -10.51 0.56 -24.18
C LEU A 146 -11.57 1.40 -24.90
N GLY A 147 -11.68 2.68 -24.57
CA GLY A 147 -12.51 3.67 -25.27
C GLY A 147 -11.96 4.14 -26.62
N GLY A 148 -10.81 3.62 -27.06
CA GLY A 148 -10.23 3.89 -28.38
C GLY A 148 -9.13 4.96 -28.41
N THR A 149 -8.71 5.50 -27.26
CA THR A 149 -7.58 6.43 -27.21
C THR A 149 -6.27 5.66 -27.39
N SER A 150 -5.41 6.10 -28.31
CA SER A 150 -4.12 5.42 -28.52
C SER A 150 -3.13 5.69 -27.38
N LEU A 151 -2.19 4.77 -27.15
CA LEU A 151 -1.13 4.96 -26.14
C LEU A 151 -0.25 6.18 -26.47
N GLU A 152 -0.02 6.44 -27.75
CA GLU A 152 0.73 7.61 -28.22
C GLU A 152 0.01 8.91 -27.89
N GLN A 153 -1.31 8.97 -28.09
CA GLN A 153 -2.12 10.14 -27.73
C GLN A 153 -2.12 10.37 -26.21
N MET A 154 -2.23 9.33 -25.40
CA MET A 154 -2.12 9.47 -23.94
C MET A 154 -0.75 9.97 -23.52
N ARG A 155 0.31 9.40 -24.07
CA ARG A 155 1.69 9.84 -23.80
C ARG A 155 1.88 11.29 -24.19
N ALA A 156 1.45 11.68 -25.39
CA ALA A 156 1.52 13.05 -25.87
C ALA A 156 0.73 14.00 -24.94
N ALA A 157 -0.45 13.60 -24.49
CA ALA A 157 -1.25 14.40 -23.56
C ALA A 157 -0.56 14.60 -22.20
N VAL A 158 0.05 13.54 -21.63
CA VAL A 158 0.79 13.65 -20.36
C VAL A 158 2.04 14.52 -20.53
N LEU A 159 2.75 14.42 -21.65
CA LEU A 159 3.92 15.26 -21.93
C LEU A 159 3.53 16.73 -22.18
N ALA A 160 2.42 16.97 -22.88
CA ALA A 160 1.91 18.32 -23.11
C ALA A 160 1.39 18.96 -21.82
N ARG A 161 0.77 18.17 -20.94
CA ARG A 161 0.15 18.60 -19.67
C ARG A 161 0.72 17.78 -18.51
N PRO A 162 1.94 18.07 -18.03
CA PRO A 162 2.60 17.27 -17.01
C PRO A 162 1.84 17.23 -15.67
N SER A 163 0.95 18.19 -15.38
CA SER A 163 0.05 18.16 -14.22
C SER A 163 -0.75 16.86 -14.10
N VAL A 164 -1.11 16.23 -15.23
CA VAL A 164 -1.84 14.95 -15.28
C VAL A 164 -1.07 13.83 -14.58
N ALA A 165 0.27 13.91 -14.54
CA ALA A 165 1.13 12.98 -13.80
C ALA A 165 1.59 13.54 -12.44
N LEU A 166 1.96 14.82 -12.39
CA LEU A 166 2.52 15.45 -11.19
C LEU A 166 1.52 15.52 -10.04
N ILE A 167 0.25 15.86 -10.32
CA ILE A 167 -0.77 15.99 -9.27
C ILE A 167 -1.08 14.64 -8.62
N PRO A 168 -1.37 13.56 -9.38
CA PRO A 168 -1.61 12.27 -8.76
C PRO A 168 -0.39 11.73 -8.01
N LEU A 169 0.81 11.84 -8.59
CA LEU A 169 2.03 11.39 -7.92
C LEU A 169 2.26 12.16 -6.62
N GLY A 170 2.15 13.49 -6.66
CA GLY A 170 2.26 14.33 -5.47
C GLY A 170 1.22 13.98 -4.41
N THR A 171 -0.01 13.68 -4.82
CA THR A 171 -1.10 13.26 -3.91
C THR A 171 -0.79 11.91 -3.24
N VAL A 172 -0.29 10.94 -4.00
CA VAL A 172 0.15 9.64 -3.45
C VAL A 172 1.26 9.85 -2.41
N LEU A 173 2.30 10.62 -2.75
CA LEU A 173 3.40 10.90 -1.83
C LEU A 173 2.93 11.64 -0.57
N LEU A 174 2.02 12.60 -0.70
CA LEU A 174 1.46 13.35 0.42
C LEU A 174 0.80 12.41 1.42
N PHE A 175 -0.13 11.60 0.92
CA PHE A 175 -0.86 10.67 1.77
C PHE A 175 0.04 9.57 2.34
N HIS A 176 0.97 9.05 1.55
CA HIS A 176 1.93 8.07 2.06
C HIS A 176 2.83 8.66 3.16
N GLY A 177 3.28 9.91 2.98
CA GLY A 177 4.07 10.64 3.97
C GLY A 177 3.28 10.98 5.23
N MET A 178 2.01 11.37 5.10
CA MET A 178 1.10 11.55 6.24
C MET A 178 0.90 10.26 7.04
N GLY A 179 0.76 9.11 6.36
CA GLY A 179 0.69 7.81 6.99
C GLY A 179 1.90 7.51 7.88
N PHE A 180 3.11 7.81 7.38
CA PHE A 180 4.34 7.66 8.14
C PHE A 180 4.44 8.63 9.32
N LEU A 181 4.01 9.87 9.13
CA LEU A 181 4.06 10.90 10.17
C LEU A 181 3.10 10.57 11.33
N ILE A 182 1.90 10.09 11.01
CA ILE A 182 0.90 9.69 12.00
C ILE A 182 1.34 8.41 12.73
N GLY A 183 1.82 7.41 11.96
CA GLY A 183 2.21 6.11 12.48
C GLY A 183 1.03 5.25 12.97
N PHE A 184 1.27 3.96 13.16
CA PHE A 184 0.27 3.04 13.72
C PHE A 184 0.36 2.98 15.25
N VAL A 185 -0.77 2.74 15.90
CA VAL A 185 -0.88 2.82 17.36
C VAL A 185 -0.20 1.63 18.02
N HIS A 186 0.75 1.88 18.91
CA HIS A 186 1.30 0.87 19.82
C HIS A 186 0.38 0.72 21.04
N ARG A 187 -0.38 -0.38 21.10
CA ARG A 187 -1.37 -0.60 22.19
C ARG A 187 -0.78 -1.14 23.50
N GLY A 188 0.53 -1.22 23.67
CA GLY A 188 1.14 -1.77 24.89
C GLY A 188 2.45 -1.10 25.29
N GLY A 189 2.69 -1.04 26.59
CA GLY A 189 4.00 -0.73 27.17
C GLY A 189 4.03 0.42 28.18
N SER A 190 5.09 0.43 28.99
CA SER A 190 5.39 1.49 29.96
C SER A 190 5.59 2.85 29.27
N LYS A 191 5.59 3.96 30.03
CA LYS A 191 5.89 5.30 29.48
C LYS A 191 7.26 5.32 28.76
N TRP A 192 8.24 4.59 29.28
CA TRP A 192 9.57 4.44 28.69
C TRP A 192 9.56 3.66 27.37
N GLN A 193 8.79 2.57 27.28
CA GLN A 193 8.64 1.82 26.03
C GLN A 193 7.98 2.65 24.92
N ARG A 194 7.02 3.51 25.29
CA ARG A 194 6.41 4.47 24.34
C ARG A 194 7.40 5.54 23.88
N ALA A 195 8.18 6.12 24.79
CA ALA A 195 9.20 7.11 24.45
C ALA A 195 10.31 6.53 23.57
N PHE A 196 10.80 5.32 23.90
CA PHE A 196 11.80 4.62 23.09
C PHE A 196 11.24 4.18 21.73
N GLY A 197 9.98 3.75 21.68
CA GLY A 197 9.26 3.47 20.44
C GLY A 197 9.20 4.69 19.51
N MET A 198 8.95 5.90 20.04
CA MET A 198 9.01 7.13 19.23
C MET A 198 10.39 7.40 18.64
N LEU A 199 11.47 7.03 19.34
CA LEU A 199 12.84 7.17 18.84
C LEU A 199 13.14 6.16 17.72
N ILE A 200 12.67 4.92 17.88
CA ILE A 200 12.77 3.87 16.84
C ILE A 200 11.98 4.25 15.60
N ASP A 201 10.82 4.89 15.77
CA ASP A 201 9.96 5.35 14.67
C ASP A 201 10.48 6.64 14.02
N ALA A 202 11.45 7.34 14.62
CA ALA A 202 11.92 8.64 14.13
C ALA A 202 12.45 8.61 12.68
N PRO A 203 13.23 7.60 12.23
CA PRO A 203 13.62 7.49 10.83
C PRO A 203 12.43 7.34 9.87
N ALA A 204 11.39 6.58 10.26
CA ALA A 204 10.19 6.42 9.45
C ALA A 204 9.41 7.74 9.34
N ARG A 205 9.30 8.49 10.45
CA ARG A 205 8.67 9.83 10.46
C ARG A 205 9.46 10.84 9.64
N LEU A 206 10.80 10.81 9.72
CA LEU A 206 11.66 11.65 8.86
C LEU A 206 11.46 11.30 7.38
N GLY A 207 11.39 10.01 7.06
CA GLY A 207 10.99 9.54 5.72
C GLY A 207 9.63 10.11 5.31
N GLY A 208 8.64 10.09 6.20
CA GLY A 208 7.33 10.70 5.98
C GLY A 208 7.39 12.20 5.67
N LEU A 209 8.20 12.97 6.42
CA LEU A 209 8.41 14.40 6.16
C LEU A 209 9.08 14.66 4.82
N ILE A 210 10.05 13.84 4.43
CA ILE A 210 10.68 13.92 3.11
C ILE A 210 9.61 13.72 2.05
N LEU A 211 8.79 12.66 2.13
CA LEU A 211 7.71 12.40 1.17
C LEU A 211 6.73 13.58 1.08
N ILE A 212 6.38 14.21 2.20
CA ILE A 212 5.51 15.40 2.23
C ILE A 212 6.17 16.59 1.51
N ALA A 213 7.47 16.82 1.72
CA ALA A 213 8.19 17.90 1.04
C ALA A 213 8.23 17.68 -0.49
N TRP A 214 8.51 16.46 -0.93
CA TRP A 214 8.45 16.08 -2.34
C TRP A 214 7.03 16.23 -2.90
N ALA A 215 6.01 15.81 -2.15
CA ALA A 215 4.61 15.97 -2.52
C ALA A 215 4.24 17.44 -2.73
N ALA A 216 4.63 18.32 -1.79
CA ALA A 216 4.37 19.74 -1.89
C ALA A 216 5.00 20.35 -3.14
N ALA A 217 6.24 19.96 -3.48
CA ALA A 217 6.89 20.41 -4.71
C ALA A 217 6.14 19.94 -5.97
N LEU A 218 5.79 18.65 -6.06
CA LEU A 218 5.05 18.10 -7.21
C LEU A 218 3.66 18.73 -7.37
N LEU A 219 2.93 18.89 -6.27
CA LEU A 219 1.60 19.52 -6.27
C LEU A 219 1.68 21.01 -6.61
N ALA A 220 2.71 21.73 -6.15
CA ALA A 220 2.90 23.13 -6.49
C ALA A 220 3.22 23.29 -7.98
N ILE A 221 4.16 22.51 -8.52
CA ILE A 221 4.54 22.55 -9.94
C ILE A 221 3.34 22.14 -10.82
N GLY A 222 2.70 21.00 -10.49
CA GLY A 222 1.53 20.51 -11.22
C GLY A 222 0.33 21.46 -11.11
N GLY A 223 0.11 22.08 -9.95
CA GLY A 223 -0.94 23.06 -9.74
C GLY A 223 -0.72 24.36 -10.52
N VAL A 224 0.52 24.85 -10.58
CA VAL A 224 0.89 26.01 -11.42
C VAL A 224 0.66 25.69 -12.89
N GLU A 225 1.10 24.53 -13.37
CA GLU A 225 0.88 24.12 -14.76
C GLU A 225 -0.61 23.96 -15.07
N TRP A 226 -1.39 23.36 -14.18
CA TRP A 226 -2.84 23.19 -14.36
C TRP A 226 -3.59 24.53 -14.43
N LEU A 227 -3.35 25.41 -13.46
CA LEU A 227 -4.11 26.66 -13.29
C LEU A 227 -3.58 27.81 -14.16
N ARG A 228 -2.28 27.86 -14.43
CA ARG A 228 -1.62 28.93 -15.18
C ARG A 228 -0.53 28.38 -16.12
N PRO A 229 -0.90 27.68 -17.21
CA PRO A 229 0.08 27.07 -18.13
C PRO A 229 1.10 28.06 -18.71
N GLY A 230 0.69 29.31 -18.96
CA GLY A 230 1.60 30.35 -19.45
C GLY A 230 2.69 30.76 -18.45
N LEU A 231 2.38 30.73 -17.15
CA LEU A 231 3.37 31.00 -16.09
C LEU A 231 4.37 29.84 -15.97
N PHE A 232 3.87 28.60 -16.08
CA PHE A 232 4.73 27.42 -16.11
C PHE A 232 5.74 27.49 -17.27
N ASP A 233 5.30 27.81 -18.49
CA ASP A 233 6.20 27.97 -19.64
C ASP A 233 7.27 29.05 -19.44
N GLN A 234 6.88 30.20 -18.89
CA GLN A 234 7.82 31.30 -18.61
C GLN A 234 8.88 30.88 -17.60
N TRP A 235 8.46 30.19 -16.54
CA TRP A 235 9.36 29.70 -15.50
C TRP A 235 10.28 28.56 -16.01
N PHE A 236 9.74 27.64 -16.82
CA PHE A 236 10.54 26.61 -17.47
C PHE A 236 11.61 27.25 -18.38
N ARG A 237 11.20 28.22 -19.20
CA ARG A 237 12.13 28.96 -20.08
C ARG A 237 13.19 29.71 -19.29
N SER A 238 12.86 30.31 -18.14
CA SER A 238 13.86 31.04 -17.34
C SER A 238 14.89 30.13 -16.69
N ILE A 239 14.52 28.90 -16.32
CA ILE A 239 15.44 27.92 -15.71
C ILE A 239 16.28 27.21 -16.78
N PHE A 240 15.66 26.76 -17.87
CA PHE A 240 16.30 25.86 -18.84
C PHE A 240 16.74 26.55 -20.14
N GLY A 241 16.33 27.81 -20.37
CA GLY A 241 16.72 28.60 -21.54
C GLY A 241 15.96 28.29 -22.83
N HIS A 242 14.99 27.38 -22.82
CA HIS A 242 14.18 26.99 -23.99
C HIS A 242 12.71 26.76 -23.59
N PRO A 243 11.75 26.87 -24.54
CA PRO A 243 10.35 26.57 -24.26
C PRO A 243 10.15 25.08 -23.93
N TRP A 244 9.04 24.77 -23.25
CA TRP A 244 8.61 23.39 -23.06
C TRP A 244 8.41 22.69 -24.42
N PRO A 245 9.08 21.55 -24.69
CA PRO A 245 9.19 21.01 -26.05
C PRO A 245 7.97 20.19 -26.49
N TYR A 246 6.99 19.95 -25.60
CA TYR A 246 5.87 19.03 -25.85
C TYR A 246 4.51 19.74 -26.01
N ARG A 247 4.52 21.03 -26.31
CA ARG A 247 3.29 21.79 -26.60
C ARG A 247 2.69 21.43 -27.96
#